data_AF-A0A538L7X8-F1
#
_entry.id   AF-A0A538L7X8-F1
#
_cell.length_a   1.000
_cell.length_b   1.000
_cell.length_c   1.000
_cell.angle_alpha   90.00
_cell.angle_beta   90.00
_cell.angle_gamma   90.00
#
_symmetry.space_group_name_H-M   'P 1'
#
loop_
_entity.id
_entity.type
_entity.pdbx_description
1 polymer ?
#
loop_
_entity_poly.entity_id
_entity_poly.type
_entity_poly.pdbx_seq_one_letter_code
_entity_poly.pdbx_strand_id
1 'polypeptide(L)' 'HASQSWVLKEVRRRARHVYWLDPEPRSYWDTGDSILSEYAAHCDGTYECRNLRQLEHFVQELD' A
#
# COMPACT_ATOMS: atom_id res chain seq x y z
N HIS A 1 12.08 -0.52 16.16
CA HIS A 1 12.22 -1.84 15.50
C HIS A 1 12.39 -1.57 14.01
N ALA A 2 13.27 -2.25 13.28
CA ALA A 2 13.34 -2.07 11.83
C ALA A 2 12.04 -2.58 11.18
N SER A 3 11.53 -1.88 10.17
CA SER A 3 10.22 -2.10 9.54
C SER A 3 10.02 -3.49 8.92
N GLN A 4 11.11 -4.21 8.61
CA GLN A 4 11.10 -5.47 7.87
C GLN A 4 10.35 -5.36 6.52
N SER A 5 10.34 -4.17 5.90
CA SER A 5 9.65 -3.91 4.62
C SER A 5 10.10 -4.84 3.48
N TRP A 6 11.31 -5.39 3.56
CA TRP A 6 11.86 -6.39 2.63
C TRP A 6 10.95 -7.62 2.43
N VAL A 7 10.08 -7.95 3.39
CA VAL A 7 9.11 -9.05 3.24
C VAL A 7 8.19 -8.81 2.06
N LEU A 8 7.77 -7.55 1.82
CA LEU A 8 6.93 -7.18 0.67
C LEU A 8 7.65 -7.41 -0.67
N LYS A 9 8.97 -7.25 -0.71
CA LYS A 9 9.77 -7.61 -1.89
C LYS A 9 9.67 -9.10 -2.21
N GLU A 10 9.71 -9.96 -1.19
CA GLU A 10 9.55 -11.40 -1.39
C GLU A 10 8.13 -11.80 -1.78
N VAL A 11 7.11 -11.09 -1.28
CA VAL A 11 5.72 -11.24 -1.74
C VAL A 11 5.62 -10.86 -3.22
N ARG A 12 6.16 -9.70 -3.62
CA ARG A 12 6.20 -9.23 -5.01
C ARG A 12 6.90 -10.22 -5.93
N ARG A 13 7.93 -10.93 -5.46
CA ARG A 13 8.63 -11.96 -6.25
C ARG A 13 7.74 -13.17 -6.59
N ARG A 14 6.66 -13.40 -5.86
CA ARG A 14 5.74 -14.55 -6.02
C ARG A 14 4.36 -14.16 -6.55
N ALA A 15 3.97 -12.89 -6.42
CA ALA A 15 2.71 -12.36 -6.91
C ALA A 15 2.88 -11.68 -8.29
N ARG A 16 1.79 -11.58 -9.06
CA ARG A 16 1.79 -10.77 -10.31
C ARG A 16 1.82 -9.27 -10.01
N HIS A 17 1.04 -8.85 -9.01
CA HIS A 17 0.97 -7.48 -8.52
C HIS A 17 0.79 -7.45 -6.99
N VAL A 18 1.32 -6.43 -6.33
CA VAL A 18 1.20 -6.16 -4.89
C VAL A 18 0.73 -4.73 -4.70
N TYR A 19 -0.46 -4.53 -4.16
CA TYR A 19 -1.01 -3.20 -3.87
C TYR A 19 -1.22 -3.04 -2.37
N TRP A 20 -0.93 -1.85 -1.84
CA TRP A 20 -1.22 -1.49 -0.45
C TRP A 20 -2.45 -0.59 -0.39
N LEU A 21 -3.49 -1.03 0.31
CA LEU A 21 -4.70 -0.25 0.55
C LEU A 21 -4.68 0.22 2.00
N ASP A 22 -4.48 1.52 2.20
CA ASP A 22 -4.35 2.12 3.52
C ASP A 22 -5.65 2.82 3.95
N PRO A 23 -6.23 2.51 5.12
CA PRO A 23 -7.38 3.24 5.63
C PRO A 23 -7.02 4.64 6.18
N GLU A 24 -5.75 4.98 6.36
CA GLU A 24 -5.33 6.32 6.78
C GLU A 24 -5.38 7.33 5.62
N PRO A 25 -5.79 8.59 5.86
CA PRO A 25 -5.73 9.61 4.83
C PRO A 25 -4.29 9.85 4.38
N ARG A 26 -4.06 10.09 3.08
CA ARG A 26 -2.71 10.31 2.52
C ARG A 26 -1.91 11.40 3.23
N SER A 27 -2.59 12.41 3.78
CA SER A 27 -1.95 13.48 4.54
C SER A 27 -1.29 13.02 5.84
N TYR A 28 -1.62 11.82 6.33
CA TYR A 28 -1.03 11.21 7.52
C TYR A 28 0.03 10.15 7.19
N TRP A 29 0.21 9.80 5.92
CA TRP A 29 1.26 8.88 5.52
C TRP A 29 2.63 9.45 5.83
N ASP A 30 3.52 8.60 6.32
CA ASP A 30 4.86 8.98 6.80
C ASP A 30 4.83 10.00 7.97
N THR A 31 3.71 10.07 8.69
CA THR A 31 3.58 10.78 9.95
C THR A 31 3.32 9.80 11.09
N GLY A 32 3.79 10.11 12.30
CA GLY A 32 3.61 9.22 13.45
C GLY A 32 4.39 7.91 13.30
N ASP A 33 3.68 6.78 13.37
CA ASP A 33 4.20 5.42 13.16
C ASP A 33 3.95 4.87 11.75
N SER A 34 3.28 5.65 10.89
CA SER A 34 3.17 5.34 9.46
C SER A 34 4.54 5.50 8.80
N ILE A 35 4.96 4.48 8.05
CA ILE A 35 6.23 4.43 7.29
C ILE A 35 5.94 3.95 5.85
N LEU A 36 4.83 4.42 5.31
CA LEU A 36 4.30 3.93 4.04
C LEU A 36 5.30 4.07 2.89
N SER A 37 6.15 5.09 2.88
CA SER A 37 7.21 5.25 1.88
C SER A 37 8.15 4.03 1.83
N GLU A 38 8.44 3.38 2.96
CA GLU A 38 9.26 2.17 2.99
C GLU A 38 8.54 0.96 2.38
N TYR A 39 7.23 0.85 2.57
CA TYR A 39 6.42 -0.23 1.99
C TYR A 39 6.16 0.01 0.49
N ALA A 40 5.91 1.25 0.11
CA ALA A 40 5.62 1.66 -1.27
C ALA A 40 6.74 1.28 -2.24
N ALA A 41 8.00 1.30 -1.79
CA ALA A 41 9.16 0.85 -2.57
C ALA A 41 9.11 -0.62 -3.02
N HIS A 42 8.18 -1.41 -2.46
CA HIS A 42 8.01 -2.84 -2.75
C HIS A 42 6.63 -3.18 -3.33
N CYS A 43 5.74 -2.19 -3.49
CA CYS A 43 4.40 -2.36 -4.05
C CYS A 43 4.33 -1.84 -5.50
N ASP A 44 3.38 -2.36 -6.28
CA ASP A 44 3.00 -1.82 -7.60
C ASP A 44 2.18 -0.52 -7.48
N GLY A 45 1.54 -0.31 -6.33
CA GLY A 45 0.87 0.93 -6.00
C GLY A 45 0.39 0.97 -4.55
N THR A 46 0.21 2.18 -4.04
CA THR A 46 -0.31 2.42 -2.69
C THR A 46 -1.48 3.41 -2.77
N TYR A 47 -2.59 3.07 -2.14
CA TYR A 47 -3.86 3.77 -2.28
C TYR A 47 -4.48 4.05 -0.92
N GLU A 48 -4.92 5.28 -0.69
CA GLU A 48 -5.85 5.57 0.40
C GLU A 48 -7.20 4.93 0.04
N CYS A 49 -7.67 4.03 0.90
CA CYS A 49 -8.90 3.28 0.73
C CYS A 49 -9.59 3.11 2.08
N ARG A 50 -10.42 4.09 2.43
CA ARG A 50 -11.09 4.20 3.75
C ARG A 50 -12.56 3.82 3.73
N ASN A 51 -13.13 3.55 2.55
CA ASN A 51 -14.52 3.20 2.37
C ASN A 51 -14.74 2.40 1.08
N LEU A 52 -15.95 1.83 0.95
CA LEU A 52 -16.32 0.98 -0.18
C LEU A 52 -16.20 1.70 -1.53
N ARG A 53 -16.56 2.99 -1.60
CA ARG A 53 -16.45 3.77 -2.84
C ARG A 53 -15.00 3.90 -3.32
N GLN A 54 -14.05 4.07 -2.40
CA GLN A 54 -12.62 4.11 -2.74
C GLN A 54 -12.11 2.73 -3.16
N LEU A 55 -12.59 1.66 -2.53
CA LEU A 55 -12.26 0.29 -2.93
C LEU A 55 -12.79 -0.02 -4.34
N GLU A 56 -14.04 0.33 -4.62
CA GLU A 56 -14.66 0.18 -5.95
C GLU A 56 -13.86 0.94 -7.02
N HIS A 57 -13.46 2.19 -6.74
CA HIS A 57 -12.62 2.97 -7.64
C HIS A 57 -11.27 2.31 -7.90
N PHE A 58 -10.58 1.82 -6.86
CA PHE A 58 -9.32 1.12 -7.02
C PHE A 58 -9.46 -0.14 -7.90
N VAL A 59 -10.51 -0.94 -7.69
CA VAL A 59 -10.75 -2.13 -8.50
C VAL A 59 -11.01 -1.75 -9.97
N GLN A 60 -11.74 -0.68 -10.23
CA GLN A 60 -11.96 -0.17 -11.60
C GLN A 60 -10.69 0.32 -12.29
N GLU A 61 -9.67 0.79 -11.55
CA GLU A 61 -8.37 1.17 -12.12
C GLU A 61 -7.48 -0.04 -12.49
N LEU A 62 -7.84 -1.25 -12.04
CA LEU A 62 -7.11 -2.48 -12.36
C LEU A 62 -7.63 -3.21 -13.61
N ASP A 63 -8.85 -2.89 -14.06
CA ASP A 63 -9.48 -3.43 -15.27
C ASP A 63 -8.96 -2.76 -16.55
#